data_AF-A0A7J6W745-F1
#
_entry.id   AF-A0A7J6W745-F1
#
_cell.length_a   1.000
_cell.length_b   1.000
_cell.length_c   1.000
_cell.angle_alpha   90.00
_cell.angle_beta   90.00
_cell.angle_gamma   90.00
#
_symmetry.space_group_name_H-M   'P 1'
#
loop_
_entity.id
_entity.type
_entity.pdbx_description
1 polymer ?
#
loop_
_entity_poly.entity_id
_entity_poly.type
_entity_poly.pdbx_seq_one_letter_code
_entity_poly.pdbx_strand_id
1 'polypeptide(L)' 'MKAYGESMFSFEFRSEEDRKQVLEMGSLHIASQLFILRPWKLFIEAEFSDLKTIPIWVVMKMFPMELWDDEGFGRVAIHH' A
#
# COMPACT_ATOMS: atom_id res chain seq x y z
N MET A 1 -4.97 19.80 -1.55
CA MET A 1 -4.67 18.57 -0.79
C MET A 1 -5.45 18.62 0.50
N LYS A 2 -6.22 17.57 0.83
CA LYS A 2 -6.87 17.42 2.14
C LYS A 2 -6.30 16.19 2.84
N ALA A 3 -6.05 16.28 4.13
CA ALA A 3 -5.61 15.15 4.95
C ALA A 3 -6.81 14.58 5.72
N TYR A 4 -6.90 13.25 5.80
CA TYR A 4 -7.88 12.50 6.56
C TYR A 4 -7.10 11.68 7.59
N GLY A 5 -7.09 12.11 8.85
CA GLY A 5 -6.25 11.49 9.88
C GLY A 5 -4.75 11.63 9.60
N GLU A 6 -3.96 10.64 10.02
CA GLU A 6 -2.49 10.69 9.97
C GLU A 6 -1.87 10.06 8.71
N SER A 7 -2.61 9.24 7.97
CA SER A 7 -2.05 8.39 6.90
C SER A 7 -2.76 8.48 5.55
N MET A 8 -3.78 9.34 5.41
CA MET A 8 -4.57 9.44 4.18
C MET A 8 -4.63 10.87 3.66
N PHE A 9 -4.41 11.02 2.36
CA PHE A 9 -4.37 12.30 1.67
C PHE A 9 -5.20 12.23 0.39
N SER A 10 -6.00 13.26 0.13
CA SER A 10 -6.64 13.45 -1.17
C SER A 10 -6.02 14.61 -1.93
N PHE A 11 -5.86 14.38 -3.23
CA PHE A 11 -5.33 15.35 -4.18
C PHE A 11 -6.39 15.61 -5.23
N GLU A 12 -6.63 16.89 -5.50
CA GLU A 12 -7.53 17.33 -6.55
C GLU A 12 -6.67 17.79 -7.72
N PHE A 13 -6.95 17.24 -8.90
CA PHE A 13 -6.24 17.56 -10.13
C PHE A 13 -7.15 18.39 -11.03
N ARG A 14 -6.59 19.42 -11.66
CA ARG A 14 -7.32 20.26 -12.63
C ARG A 14 -7.44 19.60 -14.00
N SER A 15 -6.52 18.70 -14.32
CA SER A 15 -6.42 18.00 -15.59
C SER A 15 -6.59 16.50 -15.36
N GLU A 16 -7.43 15.87 -16.17
CA GLU A 16 -7.59 14.41 -16.14
C GLU A 16 -6.31 13.70 -16.57
N GLU A 17 -5.54 14.32 -17.46
CA GLU A 17 -4.30 13.75 -18.01
C GLU A 17 -3.22 13.66 -16.92
N ASP A 18 -3.01 14.73 -16.15
CA ASP A 18 -2.13 14.75 -14.99
C ASP A 18 -2.56 13.72 -13.93
N ARG A 19 -3.87 13.58 -13.69
CA ARG A 19 -4.39 12.57 -12.76
C ARG A 19 -4.05 11.15 -13.23
N LYS A 20 -4.22 10.87 -14.53
CA LYS A 20 -3.90 9.55 -15.10
C LYS A 20 -2.41 9.26 -14.98
N GLN A 21 -1.55 10.20 -15.39
CA GLN A 21 -0.10 10.03 -15.29
C GLN A 21 0.36 9.73 -13.86
N VAL A 22 -0.19 10.42 -12.86
CA VAL A 22 0.15 10.17 -11.45
C VAL A 22 -0.37 8.81 -10.98
N LEU A 23 -1.58 8.40 -11.38
CA LEU A 23 -2.11 7.07 -11.05
C LEU A 23 -1.31 5.94 -11.71
N GLU A 24 -0.77 6.17 -12.91
CA GLU A 24 0.07 5.20 -13.63
C GLU A 24 1.45 5.01 -12.96
N MET A 25 1.94 5.97 -12.17
CA MET A 25 3.14 5.76 -11.34
C MET A 25 2.94 4.70 -10.26
N GLY A 26 1.69 4.41 -9.87
CA GLY A 26 1.37 3.36 -8.90
C GLY A 26 1.78 3.72 -7.47
N SER A 27 2.69 2.95 -6.88
CA SER A 27 3.13 3.16 -5.49
C SER A 27 4.40 4.01 -5.39
N LEU A 28 4.43 4.94 -4.45
CA LEU A 28 5.56 5.82 -4.21
C LEU A 28 6.22 5.50 -2.88
N HIS A 29 7.56 5.47 -2.84
CA HIS A 29 8.31 5.49 -1.59
C HIS A 29 8.71 6.93 -1.27
N ILE A 30 8.14 7.49 -0.21
CA ILE A 30 8.45 8.84 0.27
C ILE A 30 8.89 8.72 1.72
N ALA A 31 10.08 9.24 2.05
CA ALA A 31 10.64 9.17 3.41
C ALA A 31 10.64 7.75 4.01
N SER A 32 10.98 6.74 3.21
CA SER A 32 10.97 5.32 3.58
C SER A 32 9.59 4.76 3.93
N GLN A 33 8.51 5.46 3.58
CA GLN A 33 7.14 5.00 3.71
C GLN A 33 6.52 4.74 2.34
N LEU A 34 5.76 3.65 2.24
CA LEU A 34 5.02 3.27 1.04
C LEU A 34 3.69 4.00 0.98
N PHE A 35 3.51 4.79 -0.07
CA PHE A 35 2.27 5.48 -0.40
C PHE A 35 1.62 4.80 -1.61
N ILE A 36 0.38 4.34 -1.43
CA ILE A 36 -0.38 3.71 -2.50
C ILE A 36 -1.32 4.75 -3.11
N LEU A 37 -1.10 5.10 -4.37
CA LEU A 37 -2.01 5.98 -5.11
C LEU A 37 -3.17 5.17 -5.67
N ARG A 38 -4.40 5.59 -5.36
CA ARG A 38 -5.62 4.99 -5.92
C ARG A 38 -6.62 6.07 -6.36
N PRO A 39 -7.44 5.82 -7.39
CA PRO A 39 -8.51 6.73 -7.76
C PRO A 39 -9.50 6.90 -6.61
N TRP A 40 -9.92 8.14 -6.35
CA TRP A 40 -10.91 8.44 -5.31
C TRP A 40 -12.24 7.76 -5.62
N LYS A 41 -12.85 7.17 -4.58
CA LYS A 41 -14.18 6.57 -4.63
C LYS A 41 -15.04 7.12 -3.50
N LEU A 42 -16.35 7.16 -3.70
CA LEU A 42 -17.29 7.41 -2.63
C LEU A 42 -17.13 6.32 -1.56
N PHE A 43 -17.14 6.72 -0.28
CA PHE A 43 -16.98 5.84 0.89
C PHE A 43 -15.58 5.22 1.08
N ILE A 44 -14.56 5.76 0.42
CA ILE A 44 -13.20 5.26 0.56
C ILE A 44 -12.68 5.35 2.01
N GLU A 45 -13.15 6.34 2.78
CA GLU A 45 -12.86 6.49 4.22
C GLU A 45 -13.39 5.32 5.05
N ALA A 46 -14.54 4.75 4.68
CA ALA A 46 -15.10 3.57 5.33
C ALA A 46 -14.28 2.32 5.00
N GLU A 47 -13.91 2.12 3.73
CA GLU A 47 -13.04 1.00 3.32
C GLU A 47 -11.69 1.03 4.06
N PHE A 48 -11.10 2.22 4.26
CA PHE A 48 -9.82 2.34 4.96
C PHE A 48 -9.91 2.18 6.48
N SER A 49 -11.06 2.47 7.07
CA SER A 49 -11.29 2.24 8.51
C SER A 49 -11.22 0.75 8.87
N ASP A 50 -11.61 -0.11 7.92
CA ASP A 50 -11.51 -1.57 8.03
C ASP A 50 -10.13 -2.13 7.60
N LEU A 51 -9.41 -1.44 6.71
CA LEU A 51 -8.08 -1.82 6.23
C LEU A 51 -6.96 -1.42 7.21
N LYS A 52 -6.88 -2.08 8.37
CA LYS A 52 -5.70 -1.96 9.27
C LYS A 52 -4.44 -2.64 8.70
N THR A 53 -4.62 -3.60 7.80
CA THR A 53 -3.54 -4.41 7.21
C THR A 53 -3.78 -4.56 5.71
N ILE A 54 -2.76 -4.29 4.89
CA ILE A 54 -2.82 -4.47 3.43
C ILE A 54 -2.20 -5.83 3.11
N PRO A 55 -2.94 -6.79 2.52
CA PRO A 55 -2.35 -8.05 2.10
C PRO A 55 -1.44 -7.81 0.88
N ILE A 56 -0.16 -8.12 1.04
CA ILE A 56 0.82 -8.13 -0.06
C ILE A 56 1.11 -9.57 -0.47
N TRP A 57 1.21 -9.81 -1.78
CA TRP A 57 1.60 -11.11 -2.32
C TRP A 57 3.08 -11.07 -2.69
N VAL A 58 3.91 -11.85 -2.00
CA VAL A 58 5.35 -11.93 -2.24
C VAL A 58 5.69 -13.31 -2.76
N VAL A 59 6.43 -13.39 -3.87
CA VAL A 59 6.95 -14.66 -4.38
C VAL A 59 8.32 -14.91 -3.75
N MET A 60 8.36 -15.72 -2.69
CA MET A 60 9.63 -16.17 -2.10
C MET A 60 10.20 -17.33 -2.90
N LYS A 61 11.26 -17.08 -3.67
CA LYS A 61 12.01 -18.13 -4.37
C LYS A 61 13.00 -18.78 -3.41
N MET A 62 13.11 -20.10 -3.46
CA MET A 62 14.06 -20.91 -2.66
C MET A 62 13.82 -20.85 -1.14
N PHE A 63 12.58 -20.69 -0.70
CA PHE A 63 12.27 -20.79 0.72
C PHE A 63 12.42 -22.24 1.20
N PRO A 64 13.22 -22.52 2.24
CA PRO A 64 13.40 -23.87 2.75
C PRO A 64 12.07 -24.45 3.23
N MET A 65 11.68 -25.65 2.75
CA MET A 65 10.43 -26.30 3.18
C MET A 65 10.36 -26.50 4.70
N GLU A 66 11.52 -26.67 5.35
CA GLU A 66 11.65 -26.81 6.81
C GLU A 66 11.22 -25.56 7.59
N LEU A 67 11.15 -24.40 6.92
CA LEU A 67 10.70 -23.14 7.51
C LEU A 67 9.25 -22.80 7.11
N TRP A 68 8.54 -23.68 6.39
CA TRP A 68 7.18 -23.44 5.89
C TRP A 68 6.14 -23.69 7.00
N ASP A 69 6.32 -23.00 8.11
CA ASP A 69 5.45 -22.99 9.29
C ASP A 69 5.34 -21.55 9.82
N ASP A 70 4.29 -21.24 10.59
CA ASP A 70 4.03 -19.91 11.15
C ASP A 70 5.27 -19.26 11.77
N GLU A 71 6.10 -20.02 12.49
CA GLU A 71 7.32 -19.49 13.10
C GLU A 71 8.39 -19.11 12.06
N GLY A 72 8.55 -19.90 11.00
CA GLY A 72 9.53 -19.66 9.95
C GLY A 72 9.18 -18.46 9.08
N PHE A 73 7.89 -18.26 8.78
CA PHE A 73 7.41 -17.04 8.11
C PHE A 73 7.62 -15.79 8.96
N GLY A 74 7.36 -15.87 10.27
CA GLY A 74 7.58 -14.76 11.19
C GLY A 74 9.04 -14.29 11.19
N ARG A 75 10.01 -15.21 11.21
CA ARG A 75 11.45 -14.88 11.21
C ARG A 75 11.91 -14.18 9.93
N VAL A 76 11.35 -14.53 8.77
CA VAL A 76 11.69 -13.89 7.49
C VAL A 76 11.03 -12.52 7.35
N ALA A 77 9.79 -12.36 7.82
CA ALA A 77 9.08 -11.09 7.77
C ALA A 77 9.68 -9.99 8.67
N ILE A 78 10.38 -10.35 9.75
CA ILE A 78 11.00 -9.39 10.69
C ILE A 78 12.29 -8.76 10.12
N HIS A 79 12.92 -9.38 9.11
CA HIS A 79 14.23 -9.00 8.62
C HIS A 79 14.23 -8.11 7.37
N HIS A 80 13.06 -7.63 6.91
CA HIS A 80 12.89 -6.90 5.66
C HIS A 80 12.13 -5.57 5.81
#